data_AF-A0A9Q0G217-F1
#
_entry.id   AF-A0A9Q0G217-F1
#
_cell.length_a   1.000
_cell.length_b   1.000
_cell.length_c   1.000
_cell.angle_alpha   90.00
_cell.angle_beta   90.00
_cell.angle_gamma   90.00
#
_symmetry.space_group_name_H-M   'P 1'
#
loop_
_entity.id
_entity.type
_entity.pdbx_description
1 polymer ?
#
loop_
_entity_poly.entity_id
_entity_poly.type
_entity_poly.pdbx_seq_one_letter_code
_entity_poly.pdbx_strand_id
1 'polypeptide(L)' 'GKLESNPELPLFVLETVACATNNFSGTNKLGLGGYRPVYKVPLLGGAFCACT' A
#
# COMPACT_ATOMS: atom_id res chain seq x y z
N GLY A 1 7.37 30.65 14.20
CA GLY A 1 6.59 29.40 14.13
C GLY A 1 6.37 29.07 12.67
N LYS A 2 6.79 27.88 12.23
CA LYS A 2 6.41 27.34 10.93
C LYS A 2 6.38 25.82 11.03
N LEU A 3 5.33 25.33 11.68
CA LEU A 3 4.64 24.10 11.29
C LEU A 3 3.97 24.48 9.95
N GLU A 4 4.00 23.77 8.83
CA GLU A 4 4.05 22.35 8.58
C GLU A 4 4.20 22.17 7.05
N SER A 5 5.09 21.28 6.60
CA SER A 5 5.03 20.73 5.25
C SER A 5 4.48 19.31 5.38
N ASN A 6 3.19 19.18 5.70
CA ASN A 6 2.52 17.91 5.63
C ASN A 6 1.92 17.84 4.22
N PRO A 7 2.57 17.17 3.24
CA PRO A 7 1.91 16.92 1.96
C PRO A 7 0.63 16.16 2.29
N GLU A 8 -0.53 16.67 1.86
CA GLU A 8 -1.79 15.97 2.07
C GLU A 8 -1.66 14.58 1.44
N LEU A 9 -1.68 13.55 2.30
CA LEU A 9 -1.57 12.18 1.84
C LEU A 9 -2.87 11.79 1.14
N PRO A 10 -2.79 11.19 -0.06
CA PRO A 10 -3.99 10.69 -0.72
C PRO A 10 -4.65 9.63 0.17
N LEU A 11 -5.91 9.86 0.50
CA LEU A 11 -6.74 8.92 1.26
C LEU A 11 -7.37 7.92 0.29
N PHE A 12 -7.24 6.63 0.63
CA PHE A 12 -7.87 5.53 -0.10
C PHE A 12 -8.88 4.84 0.81
N VAL A 13 -10.03 4.46 0.26
CA VAL A 13 -10.95 3.57 0.97
C VAL A 13 -10.36 2.17 1.06
N LEU A 14 -10.64 1.47 2.17
CA LEU A 14 -10.08 0.14 2.43
C LEU A 14 -10.39 -0.86 1.30
N GLU A 15 -11.57 -0.76 0.69
CA GLU A 15 -12.01 -1.60 -0.43
C GLU A 15 -11.07 -1.49 -1.64
N THR A 16 -10.57 -0.28 -1.95
CA THR A 16 -9.62 -0.07 -3.05
C THR A 16 -8.31 -0.79 -2.77
N VAL A 17 -7.80 -0.70 -1.54
CA VAL A 17 -6.55 -1.36 -1.11
C VAL A 17 -6.73 -2.88 -1.09
N ALA A 18 -7.86 -3.37 -0.58
CA ALA A 18 -8.19 -4.79 -0.57
C ALA A 18 -8.26 -5.34 -2.00
N CYS A 19 -8.97 -4.67 -2.91
CA CYS A 19 -9.04 -5.09 -4.31
C CYS A 19 -7.65 -5.14 -4.96
N ALA A 20 -6.84 -4.10 -4.78
CA ALA A 20 -5.51 -3.98 -5.37
C ALA A 20 -4.51 -5.03 -4.83
N THR A 21 -4.70 -5.52 -3.61
CA THR A 21 -3.89 -6.57 -2.99
C THR A 21 -4.46 -7.98 -3.18
N ASN A 22 -5.53 -8.15 -3.97
CA ASN A 22 -6.30 -9.39 -4.07
C ASN A 22 -6.74 -9.88 -2.67
N ASN A 23 -7.44 -9.01 -1.97
CA ASN A 23 -7.94 -9.17 -0.61
C ASN A 23 -6.84 -9.62 0.39
N PHE A 24 -5.67 -8.95 0.34
CA PHE A 24 -4.51 -9.28 1.17
C PHE A 24 -4.06 -10.75 1.06
N SER A 25 -4.22 -11.35 -0.12
CA SER A 25 -3.82 -12.73 -0.39
C SER A 25 -2.34 -12.96 -0.08
N GLY A 26 -2.03 -14.12 0.53
CA GLY A 26 -0.67 -14.56 0.79
C GLY A 26 0.20 -14.63 -0.48
N THR A 27 -0.41 -14.82 -1.65
CA THR A 27 0.29 -14.81 -2.95
C THR A 27 0.93 -13.46 -3.28
N ASN A 28 0.37 -12.37 -2.75
CA ASN A 28 0.87 -11.01 -2.95
C ASN A 28 1.76 -10.57 -1.78
N LYS A 29 1.94 -11.38 -0.74
CA LYS A 29 2.78 -11.05 0.40
C LYS A 29 4.25 -11.10 0.00
N LEU A 30 4.93 -9.97 0.10
CA LEU A 30 6.37 -9.85 -0.10
C LEU A 30 7.16 -10.23 1.15
N GLY A 31 6.57 -10.03 2.33
CA GLY A 31 7.22 -10.35 3.60
C GLY A 31 6.52 -9.74 4.81
N LEU A 32 7.23 -9.73 5.93
CA LEU A 32 6.86 -9.04 7.17
C LEU A 32 7.96 -8.03 7.47
N GLY A 33 7.62 -6.74 7.47
CA GLY A 33 8.53 -5.67 7.87
C GLY A 33 8.16 -5.18 9.26
N GLY A 34 9.02 -5.37 10.25
CA GLY A 34 8.74 -5.02 11.64
C GLY A 34 7.48 -5.72 12.17
N TYR A 35 6.35 -5.02 12.19
CA TYR A 35 5.07 -5.48 12.73
C TYR A 35 3.99 -5.77 11.68
N ARG A 36 4.21 -5.42 10.41
CA ARG A 36 3.12 -5.46 9.41
C ARG A 36 3.50 -6.26 8.15
N PRO A 37 2.53 -6.99 7.57
CA PRO A 37 2.70 -7.66 6.29
C PRO A 37 2.82 -6.65 5.15
N VAL A 38 3.75 -6.89 4.25
CA VAL A 38 3.97 -6.06 3.06
C VAL A 38 3.41 -6.80 1.84
N TYR A 39 2.57 -6.12 1.06
CA TYR A 39 1.91 -6.68 -0.11
C TYR A 39 2.34 -5.97 -1.39
N LYS A 40 2.49 -6.76 -2.45
CA LYS A 40 2.75 -6.31 -3.82
C LYS A 40 1.44 -5.88 -4.47
N VAL A 41 1.42 -4.67 -5.01
CA VAL A 41 0.28 -4.12 -5.77
C VAL A 41 0.73 -3.82 -7.21
N PRO A 42 0.11 -4.44 -8.23
CA PRO A 42 0.39 -4.12 -9.63
C PRO A 42 -0.12 -2.73 -9.99
N LEU A 43 0.73 -1.96 -10.68
CA LEU A 43 0.39 -0.69 -11.29
C LEU A 43 0.24 -0.84 -12.80
N LEU A 44 -0.47 0.11 -13.40
CA LEU A 44 -0.51 0.22 -14.85
C LEU A 44 0.91 0.41 -15.41
N GLY A 45 1.25 -0.32 -16.48
CA GLY A 45 2.58 -0.26 -17.10
C GLY A 45 3.60 -1.25 -16.55
N GLY A 46 3.18 -2.23 -15.74
CA GLY A 46 4.04 -3.32 -15.27
C GLY A 46 4.94 -2.99 -14.08
N ALA A 47 4.81 -1.78 -13.53
CA ALA A 47 5.43 -1.41 -12.26
C ALA A 47 4.64 -1.98 -11.06
N PHE A 48 5.23 -1.95 -9.87
CA PHE A 48 4.59 -2.42 -8.65
C PHE A 48 4.86 -1.47 -7.49
N CYS A 49 3.86 -1.28 -6.62
CA CYS A 49 4.04 -0.66 -5.31
C CYS A 49 4.05 -1.74 -4.22
N ALA A 50 4.61 -1.38 -3.06
CA ALA A 50 4.50 -2.15 -1.85
C ALA A 50 3.63 -1.37 -0.86
N CYS A 51 2.59 -2.01 -0.31
CA CYS A 51 1.73 -1.43 0.71
C CYS A 51 1.68 -2.31 1.96
N THR A 52 1.40 -1.69 3.10
CA THR A 52 1.27 -2.32 4.42
C THR A 52 -0.09 -2.04 5.03
#